data_AF-A0A7X5DI71-F1
#
_entry.id   AF-A0A7X5DI71-F1
#
_cell.length_a   1.000
_cell.length_b   1.000
_cell.length_c   1.000
_cell.angle_alpha   90.00
_cell.angle_beta   90.00
_cell.angle_gamma   90.00
#
_symmetry.space_group_name_H-M   'P 1'
#
loop_
_entity.id
_entity.type
_entity.pdbx_description
1 polymer ?
#
loop_
_entity_poly.entity_id
_entity_poly.type
_entity_poly.pdbx_seq_one_letter_code
_entity_poly.pdbx_strand_id
1 'polypeptide(L)' 'FLKGVCGETLERPMGVTRLILDGNNRIVRADGILNGYLNRIIKLNLHKRFALAQVELFGRVQPVLFGIRLEGDP' A
#
# COMPACT_ATOMS: atom_id res chain seq x y z
N PHE A 1 3.77 -20.70 -9.94
CA PHE A 1 3.08 -19.57 -10.59
C PHE A 1 3.34 -18.25 -9.87
N LEU A 2 2.76 -17.97 -8.69
CA LEU A 2 2.95 -16.70 -7.95
C LEU A 2 4.42 -16.31 -7.68
N LYS A 3 5.29 -17.23 -7.25
CA LYS A 3 6.73 -16.96 -7.06
C LYS A 3 7.46 -16.56 -8.36
N GLY A 4 7.07 -17.13 -9.50
CA GLY A 4 7.65 -16.79 -10.81
C GLY A 4 7.15 -15.46 -11.37
N VAL A 5 6.05 -14.92 -10.82
CA VAL A 5 5.47 -13.63 -11.22
C VAL A 5 5.91 -12.50 -10.31
N CYS A 6 6.04 -12.76 -9.01
CA CYS A 6 6.36 -11.75 -8.01
C CYS A 6 7.86 -11.68 -7.64
N GLY A 7 8.69 -12.54 -8.22
CA GLY A 7 10.11 -12.67 -7.88
C GLY A 7 10.35 -13.40 -6.56
N GLU A 8 11.59 -13.86 -6.33
CA GLU A 8 11.98 -14.51 -5.09
C GLU A 8 12.05 -13.54 -3.89
N THR A 9 12.09 -12.24 -4.16
CA THR A 9 12.06 -11.12 -3.19
C THR A 9 10.65 -10.74 -2.73
N LEU A 10 9.73 -11.71 -2.65
CA LEU A 10 8.53 -11.59 -1.83
C LEU A 10 8.90 -11.69 -0.33
N GLU A 11 9.82 -10.84 0.14
CA GLU A 11 10.25 -10.81 1.55
C GLU A 11 9.09 -10.43 2.48
N ARG A 12 8.08 -9.72 1.94
CA ARG A 12 6.90 -9.30 2.69
C ARG A 12 5.63 -9.79 1.99
N PRO A 13 4.76 -10.54 2.67
CA PRO A 13 3.46 -10.90 2.11
C PRO A 13 2.68 -9.64 1.72
N MET A 14 1.79 -9.75 0.71
CA MET A 14 0.76 -8.75 0.46
C MET A 14 -0.17 -8.68 1.66
N GLY A 15 0.22 -7.88 2.65
CA GLY A 15 -0.49 -7.65 3.88
C GLY A 15 -1.00 -6.22 3.98
N VAL A 16 -1.73 -5.96 5.05
CA VAL A 16 -2.21 -4.63 5.39
C VAL A 16 -1.02 -3.74 5.72
N THR A 17 -0.90 -2.59 5.06
CA THR A 17 0.20 -1.64 5.33
C THR A 17 -0.17 -0.75 6.51
N ARG A 18 0.69 -0.70 7.52
CA ARG A 18 0.53 0.25 8.63
C ARG A 18 0.93 1.65 8.15
N LEU A 19 0.07 2.63 8.36
CA LEU A 19 0.35 4.04 8.09
C LEU A 19 0.54 4.79 9.39
N ILE A 20 1.58 5.61 9.42
CA ILE A 20 1.80 6.63 10.45
C ILE A 20 1.50 7.98 9.81
N LEU A 21 0.57 8.70 10.41
CA LEU A 21 0.10 10.00 9.93
C LEU A 21 0.61 11.12 10.85
N ASP A 22 0.76 12.32 10.29
CA ASP A 22 0.93 13.54 11.08
C ASP A 22 -0.42 14.06 11.61
N GLY A 23 -0.38 15.15 12.37
CA GLY A 23 -1.59 15.82 12.89
C GLY A 23 -2.53 16.39 11.82
N ASN A 24 -2.11 16.43 10.55
CA ASN A 24 -2.88 16.89 9.40
C ASN A 24 -3.34 15.72 8.51
N ASN A 25 -3.30 14.47 8.99
CA ASN A 25 -3.63 13.26 8.24
C ASN A 25 -2.75 13.01 7.00
N ARG A 26 -1.55 13.57 6.94
CA ARG A 26 -0.58 13.28 5.88
C ARG A 26 0.25 12.06 6.26
N ILE A 27 0.56 11.22 5.27
CA ILE A 27 1.38 10.03 5.48
C ILE A 27 2.83 10.47 5.75
N VAL A 28 3.33 10.18 6.95
CA VAL A 28 4.74 10.37 7.32
C VAL A 28 5.54 9.10 7.06
N ARG A 29 4.91 7.94 7.27
CA ARG A 29 5.54 6.63 7.08
C ARG A 29 4.52 5.57 6.69
N ALA A 30 4.94 4.61 5.88
CA ALA A 30 4.20 3.41 5.57
C ALA A 30 5.07 2.17 5.84
N ASP A 31 4.64 1.30 6.74
CA ASP A 31 5.28 0.03 7.01
C ASP A 31 4.49 -1.08 6.32
N GLY A 32 4.92 -1.43 5.11
CA GLY A 32 4.26 -2.43 4.27
C GLY A 32 4.55 -2.23 2.79
N ILE A 33 3.87 -3.00 1.95
CA ILE A 33 4.07 -2.98 0.49
C ILE A 33 3.71 -1.63 -0.13
N LEU A 34 2.77 -0.87 0.46
CA LEU A 34 2.36 0.46 -0.01
C LEU A 34 3.50 1.50 0.07
N ASN A 35 4.55 1.26 0.87
CA ASN A 35 5.68 2.17 0.99
C ASN A 35 6.38 2.44 -0.35
N GLY A 36 6.46 1.42 -1.22
CA GLY A 36 7.04 1.56 -2.56
C GLY A 36 6.17 2.34 -3.55
N TYR A 37 4.95 2.68 -3.16
CA TYR A 37 3.95 3.30 -4.03
C TYR A 37 3.39 4.63 -3.47
N LEU A 38 4.01 5.20 -2.42
CA LEU A 38 3.49 6.41 -1.76
C LEU A 38 3.30 7.59 -2.72
N ASN A 39 4.24 7.78 -3.64
CA ASN A 39 4.18 8.83 -4.68
C ASN A 39 3.18 8.52 -5.82
N ARG A 40 2.57 7.33 -5.81
CA ARG A 40 1.60 6.87 -6.81
C ARG A 40 0.20 6.68 -6.21
N ILE A 41 -0.01 7.07 -4.94
CA ILE A 41 -1.33 7.06 -4.30
C ILE A 41 -2.22 8.09 -4.99
N ILE A 42 -3.32 7.61 -5.58
CA ILE A 42 -4.33 8.45 -6.23
C ILE A 42 -5.57 8.67 -5.35
N LYS A 43 -5.77 7.81 -4.34
CA LYS A 43 -6.86 7.95 -3.37
C LYS A 43 -6.48 7.31 -2.05
N LEU A 44 -6.72 8.04 -0.96
CA LEU A 44 -6.59 7.55 0.40
C LEU A 44 -7.95 7.65 1.10
N ASN A 45 -8.44 6.56 1.67
CA ASN A 45 -9.64 6.58 2.50
C ASN A 45 -9.30 5.98 3.87
N LEU A 46 -9.06 6.88 4.82
CA LEU A 46 -8.74 6.49 6.19
C LEU A 46 -9.92 5.74 6.82
N HIS A 47 -11.15 6.25 6.74
CA HIS A 47 -12.32 5.64 7.38
C HIS A 47 -12.58 4.18 6.94
N LYS A 48 -12.50 3.89 5.64
CA LYS A 48 -12.65 2.54 5.07
C LYS A 48 -11.34 1.74 5.03
N ARG A 49 -10.26 2.30 5.58
CA ARG A 49 -8.95 1.65 5.74
C ARG A 49 -8.40 1.07 4.43
N PHE A 50 -8.42 1.87 3.36
CA PHE A 50 -7.76 1.52 2.10
C PHE A 50 -7.04 2.70 1.42
N ALA A 51 -6.07 2.36 0.56
CA ALA A 51 -5.45 3.27 -0.41
C ALA A 51 -5.54 2.68 -1.82
N LEU A 52 -5.71 3.52 -2.84
CA LEU A 52 -5.53 3.15 -4.24
C LEU A 52 -4.24 3.78 -4.75
N ALA A 53 -3.36 2.97 -5.32
CA ALA A 53 -2.14 3.45 -5.96
C ALA A 53 -2.01 2.89 -7.38
N GLN A 54 -1.37 3.65 -8.26
CA GLN A 54 -1.04 3.20 -9.61
C GLN A 54 0.15 2.23 -9.54
N VAL A 55 -0.08 0.99 -9.99
CA VAL A 55 0.93 -0.07 -10.01
C VAL A 55 1.08 -0.58 -11.43
N GLU A 56 2.32 -0.81 -11.83
CA GLU A 56 2.62 -1.49 -13.08
C GLU A 56 2.59 -2.99 -12.86
N LEU A 57 1.61 -3.66 -13.47
CA LEU A 57 1.43 -5.11 -13.40
C LEU A 57 1.25 -5.63 -14.82
N PHE A 58 2.07 -6.61 -15.21
CA PHE A 58 1.99 -7.25 -16.53
C PHE A 58 2.05 -6.26 -17.71
N GLY A 59 2.93 -5.25 -17.60
CA GLY A 59 3.11 -4.21 -18.64
C GLY A 59 1.94 -3.24 -18.77
N ARG A 60 1.07 -3.15 -17.75
CA ARG A 60 -0.05 -2.20 -17.70
C ARG A 60 -0.03 -1.44 -16.39
N VAL A 61 -0.28 -0.13 -16.47
CA VAL A 61 -0.50 0.70 -15.29
C VAL A 61 -1.97 0.62 -14.90
N GLN A 62 -2.26 0.15 -13.70
CA GLN A 62 -3.62 0.03 -13.19
C GLN A 62 -3.72 0.39 -11.71
N PRO A 63 -4.89 0.88 -11.26
CA PRO A 63 -5.12 1.16 -9.85
C PRO A 63 -5.25 -0.15 -9.06
N VAL A 64 -4.43 -0.30 -8.02
CA VAL A 64 -4.48 -1.43 -7.09
C VAL A 64 -4.91 -0.95 -5.71
N LEU A 65 -5.81 -1.70 -5.08
CA LEU A 65 -6.30 -1.44 -3.73
C LEU A 65 -5.37 -2.09 -2.70
N PHE A 66 -4.90 -1.27 -1.78
CA PHE A 66 -4.11 -1.68 -0.63
C PHE A 66 -4.94 -1.50 0.63
N GLY A 67 -5.05 -2.56 1.44
CA GLY A 67 -5.54 -2.44 2.80
C GLY A 67 -4.53 -1.65 3.64
N ILE A 68 -5.02 -0.74 4.47
CA ILE A 68 -4.18 0.01 5.41
C ILE A 68 -4.67 -0.17 6.85
N ARG A 69 -3.79 0.03 7.81
CA ARG A 69 -4.13 0.17 9.23
C ARG A 69 -3.49 1.43 9.78
N LEU A 70 -4.16 2.10 10.70
CA LEU A 70 -3.64 3.25 11.43
C LEU A 70 -3.13 2.84 12.81
N GLU A 71 -2.28 3.67 13.41
CA GLU A 71 -2.01 3.53 14.84
C GLU A 71 -3.30 3.69 15.64
N GLY A 72 -3.56 2.74 16.55
CA GLY A 72 -4.80 2.69 17.33
C GLY A 72 -5.97 1.98 16.65
N ASP A 73 -5.80 1.41 15.45
CA ASP A 73 -6.76 0.41 14.95
C ASP A 73 -6.78 -0.81 15.91
N PRO A 74 -7.97 -1.33 16.24
CA PRO A 74 -8.12 -2.48 17.14
C PRO A 74 -7.49 -3.76 16.57
#